data_AF-A0A5C7HQD1-F1
#
_entry.id   AF-A0A5C7HQD1-F1
#
_cell.length_a   1.000
_cell.length_b   1.000
_cell.length_c   1.000
_cell.angle_alpha   90.00
_cell.angle_beta   90.00
_cell.angle_gamma   90.00
#
_symmetry.space_group_name_H-M   'P 1'
#
loop_
_entity.id
_entity.type
_entity.pdbx_description
1 polymer ?
#
loop_
_entity_poly.entity_id
_entity_poly.type
_entity_poly.pdbx_seq_one_letter_code
_entity_poly.pdbx_strand_id
1 'polypeptide(L)'
;MDVLEARMAGLEESVSGSQTTLSDVVGCLDGLEADYGEITQATKSMIREFQKGFKENICFLTQELRNLRTFVEHVLRAVHVEVEEVRTEWASYQSSQTVGVGATTSTNTNTNTIQIPKPSTYNNNRKAMEVENFLFGLEQYFEVKGFKRELKKQFSPTNAEKEACGRLRLRHLKQSGSIPDYIKEFTTLILEIEDMSGKDKLFYFMDGLKD
;
A
#
# COMPACT_ATOMS: atom_id res chain seq x y z
N MET A 1 98.07 -13.32 7.66
CA MET A 1 97.25 -12.30 8.34
C MET A 1 96.14 -11.85 7.39
N ASP A 2 96.49 -11.63 6.12
CA ASP A 2 95.68 -11.02 5.05
C ASP A 2 94.35 -11.74 4.68
N VAL A 3 94.27 -13.07 4.80
CA VAL A 3 93.05 -13.83 4.42
C VAL A 3 91.89 -13.62 5.39
N LEU A 4 92.18 -13.50 6.69
CA LEU A 4 91.18 -13.23 7.72
C LEU A 4 90.65 -11.80 7.62
N GLU A 5 91.54 -10.86 7.31
CA GLU A 5 91.22 -9.45 7.13
C GLU A 5 90.31 -9.22 5.92
N ALA A 6 90.59 -9.86 4.79
CA ALA A 6 89.72 -9.82 3.61
C ALA A 6 88.32 -10.41 3.87
N ARG A 7 88.23 -11.51 4.64
CA ARG A 7 86.95 -12.12 5.02
C ARG A 7 86.18 -11.26 6.03
N MET A 8 86.88 -10.57 6.93
CA MET A 8 86.28 -9.63 7.88
C MET A 8 85.69 -8.41 7.16
N ALA A 9 86.44 -7.82 6.23
CA ALA A 9 85.96 -6.70 5.41
C ALA A 9 84.72 -7.08 4.58
N GLY A 10 84.70 -8.25 3.94
CA GLY A 10 83.53 -8.72 3.20
C GLY A 10 82.31 -9.00 4.09
N LEU A 11 82.53 -9.44 5.34
CA LEU A 11 81.45 -9.60 6.32
C LEU A 11 80.91 -8.25 6.77
N GLU A 12 81.77 -7.27 7.03
CA GLU A 12 81.37 -5.91 7.42
C GLU A 12 80.55 -5.24 6.31
N GLU A 13 80.94 -5.39 5.05
CA GLU A 13 80.18 -4.90 3.90
C GLU A 13 78.81 -5.57 3.80
N SER A 14 78.74 -6.90 3.93
CA SER A 14 77.48 -7.64 3.91
C SER A 14 76.56 -7.28 5.09
N VAL A 15 77.13 -7.05 6.28
CA VAL A 15 76.39 -6.63 7.47
C VAL A 15 75.88 -5.21 7.30
N SER A 16 76.72 -4.30 6.79
CA SER A 16 76.32 -2.92 6.51
C SER A 16 75.19 -2.87 5.47
N GLY A 17 75.30 -3.64 4.38
CA GLY A 17 74.24 -3.76 3.37
C GLY A 17 72.95 -4.40 3.92
N SER A 18 73.06 -5.39 4.81
CA SER A 18 71.88 -5.94 5.48
C SER A 18 71.23 -4.90 6.40
N GLN A 19 72.02 -4.07 7.06
CA GLN A 19 71.52 -3.04 7.97
C GLN A 19 70.82 -1.90 7.23
N THR A 20 71.32 -1.48 6.07
CA THR A 20 70.63 -0.49 5.23
C THR A 20 69.30 -1.03 4.71
N THR A 21 69.28 -2.26 4.19
CA THR A 21 68.02 -2.89 3.73
C THR A 21 67.00 -3.06 4.86
N LEU A 22 67.44 -3.40 6.07
CA LEU A 22 66.56 -3.46 7.23
C LEU A 22 65.99 -2.08 7.60
N SER A 23 66.79 -1.02 7.54
CA SER A 23 66.31 0.35 7.75
C SER A 23 65.26 0.76 6.71
N ASP A 24 65.46 0.42 5.44
CA ASP A 24 64.50 0.70 4.37
C ASP A 24 63.18 -0.07 4.59
N VAL A 25 63.26 -1.34 4.99
CA VAL A 25 62.08 -2.17 5.28
C VAL A 25 61.31 -1.63 6.48
N VAL A 26 61.99 -1.19 7.54
CA VAL A 26 61.33 -0.56 8.71
C VAL A 26 60.61 0.71 8.29
N GLY A 27 61.24 1.58 7.50
CA GLY A 27 60.59 2.79 6.98
C GLY A 27 59.38 2.46 6.08
N CYS A 28 59.47 1.39 5.29
CA CYS A 28 58.35 0.91 4.50
C CYS A 28 57.19 0.38 5.37
N LEU A 29 57.50 -0.31 6.47
CA LEU A 29 56.50 -0.82 7.41
C LEU A 29 55.78 0.32 8.14
N ASP A 30 56.53 1.34 8.58
CA ASP A 30 55.97 2.53 9.22
C ASP A 30 55.04 3.29 8.25
N GLY A 31 55.44 3.41 6.97
CA GLY A 31 54.60 3.99 5.92
C GLY A 31 53.31 3.19 5.70
N LEU A 32 53.40 1.86 5.66
CA LEU A 32 52.24 0.99 5.52
C LEU A 32 51.29 1.07 6.73
N GLU A 33 51.84 1.18 7.95
CA GLU A 33 51.04 1.37 9.17
C GLU A 33 50.28 2.71 9.13
N ALA A 34 50.93 3.78 8.68
CA ALA A 34 50.30 5.08 8.49
C ALA A 34 49.16 5.02 7.46
N ASP A 35 49.43 4.45 6.27
CA ASP A 35 48.43 4.29 5.21
C ASP A 35 47.23 3.45 5.68
N TYR A 36 47.46 2.37 6.42
CA TYR A 36 46.39 1.57 7.01
C TYR A 36 45.54 2.37 8.00
N GLY A 37 46.17 3.23 8.80
CA GLY A 37 45.50 4.16 9.70
C GLY A 37 44.58 5.14 8.95
N GLU A 38 45.10 5.75 7.88
CA GLU A 38 44.35 6.69 7.03
C GLU A 38 43.16 6.02 6.35
N ILE A 39 43.37 4.85 5.72
CA ILE A 39 42.30 4.08 5.08
C ILE A 39 41.22 3.69 6.08
N THR A 40 41.62 3.27 7.29
CA THR A 40 40.68 2.93 8.36
C THR A 40 39.84 4.13 8.78
N GLN A 41 40.46 5.31 8.91
CA GLN A 41 39.75 6.54 9.25
C GLN A 41 38.82 7.00 8.11
N ALA A 42 39.28 6.97 6.87
CA ALA A 42 38.48 7.30 5.69
C ALA A 42 37.25 6.39 5.59
N THR A 43 37.43 5.09 5.80
CA THR A 43 36.33 4.10 5.82
C THR A 43 35.32 4.42 6.92
N LYS A 44 35.77 4.69 8.15
CA LYS A 44 34.89 5.07 9.26
C LYS A 44 34.12 6.37 8.95
N SER A 45 34.76 7.36 8.33
CA SER A 45 34.11 8.61 7.96
C SER A 45 33.05 8.42 6.87
N MET A 46 33.35 7.63 5.83
CA MET A 46 32.39 7.32 4.77
C MET A 46 31.16 6.59 5.31
N ILE A 47 31.34 5.62 6.21
CA ILE A 47 30.23 4.91 6.86
C ILE A 47 29.35 5.89 7.65
N ARG A 48 29.95 6.83 8.40
CA ARG A 48 29.20 7.84 9.17
C ARG A 48 28.37 8.75 8.26
N GLU A 49 28.94 9.24 7.16
CA GLU A 49 28.22 10.08 6.20
C GLU A 49 27.07 9.32 5.54
N PHE A 50 27.28 8.06 5.16
CA PHE A 50 26.21 7.22 4.63
C PHE A 50 25.08 7.01 5.65
N GLN A 51 25.41 6.63 6.89
CA GLN A 51 24.43 6.47 7.96
C GLN A 51 23.66 7.77 8.25
N LYS A 52 24.34 8.91 8.21
CA LYS A 52 23.73 10.23 8.37
C LYS A 52 22.75 10.52 7.24
N GLY A 53 23.13 10.30 5.98
CA GLY A 53 22.24 10.49 4.83
C GLY A 53 21.00 9.59 4.90
N PHE A 54 21.14 8.32 5.29
CA PHE A 54 19.99 7.44 5.53
C PHE A 54 19.07 7.97 6.62
N LYS A 55 19.64 8.43 7.74
CA LYS A 55 18.88 9.00 8.85
C LYS A 55 18.11 10.26 8.43
N GLU A 56 18.75 11.16 7.69
CA GLU A 56 18.12 12.38 7.17
C GLU A 56 16.97 12.07 6.21
N ASN A 57 17.17 11.13 5.29
CA ASN A 57 16.11 10.67 4.37
C ASN A 57 14.91 10.08 5.12
N ILE A 58 15.15 9.24 6.14
CA ILE A 58 14.08 8.66 6.96
C ILE A 58 13.33 9.77 7.70
N CYS A 59 14.03 10.74 8.29
CA CYS A 59 13.40 11.88 8.97
C CYS A 59 12.54 12.70 8.00
N PHE A 60 13.07 13.01 6.82
CA PHE A 60 12.35 13.74 5.78
C PHE A 60 11.07 13.02 5.34
N LEU A 61 11.18 11.74 4.99
CA LEU A 61 10.02 10.92 4.58
C LEU A 61 8.99 10.76 5.69
N THR A 62 9.44 10.60 6.94
CA THR A 62 8.54 10.53 8.09
C THR A 62 7.76 11.83 8.25
N GLN A 63 8.41 12.97 8.05
CA GLN A 63 7.75 14.28 8.13
C GLN A 63 6.76 14.48 6.97
N GLU A 64 7.12 14.09 5.75
CA GLU A 64 6.22 14.18 4.59
C GLU A 64 4.97 13.30 4.76
N LEU A 65 5.15 12.06 5.25
CA LEU A 65 4.02 11.19 5.59
C LEU A 65 3.12 11.81 6.66
N ARG A 66 3.72 12.49 7.65
CA ARG A 66 2.97 13.21 8.69
C ARG A 66 2.17 14.37 8.10
N ASN A 67 2.79 15.17 7.23
CA ASN A 67 2.15 16.29 6.54
C ASN A 67 0.95 15.80 5.72
N LEU A 68 1.15 14.76 4.91
CA LEU A 68 0.09 14.15 4.11
C LEU A 68 -1.06 13.62 4.98
N ARG A 69 -0.75 12.90 6.06
CA ARG A 69 -1.74 12.41 7.01
C ARG A 69 -2.58 13.57 7.57
N THR A 70 -1.95 14.65 8.03
CA THR A 70 -2.67 15.81 8.57
C THR A 70 -3.56 16.48 7.52
N PHE A 71 -3.09 16.59 6.28
CA PHE A 71 -3.88 17.12 5.17
C PHE A 71 -5.13 16.27 4.92
N VAL A 72 -4.98 14.95 4.82
CA VAL A 72 -6.12 14.04 4.61
C VAL A 72 -7.09 14.09 5.79
N GLU A 73 -6.60 14.11 7.03
CA GLU A 73 -7.45 14.25 8.22
C GLU A 73 -8.25 15.56 8.21
N HIS A 74 -7.66 16.67 7.75
CA HIS A 74 -8.36 17.95 7.62
C HIS A 74 -9.43 17.93 6.52
N VAL A 75 -9.11 17.41 5.33
CA VAL A 75 -10.08 17.28 4.25
C VAL A 75 -11.24 16.38 4.65
N LEU A 76 -10.95 15.25 5.31
CA LEU A 76 -11.98 14.33 5.78
C LEU A 76 -12.90 14.99 6.83
N ARG A 77 -12.33 15.77 7.76
CA ARG A 77 -13.13 16.54 8.73
C ARG A 77 -14.00 17.58 8.04
N ALA A 78 -13.46 18.33 7.07
CA ALA A 78 -14.24 19.32 6.32
C ALA A 78 -15.42 18.66 5.60
N VAL A 79 -15.17 17.58 4.86
CA VAL A 79 -16.23 16.82 4.19
C VAL A 79 -17.25 16.26 5.18
N HIS A 80 -16.81 15.76 6.33
CA HIS A 80 -17.72 15.28 7.37
C HIS A 80 -18.62 16.41 7.90
N VAL A 81 -18.09 17.61 8.10
CA VAL A 81 -18.89 18.78 8.53
C VAL A 81 -19.93 19.14 7.47
N GLU A 82 -19.53 19.26 6.20
CA GLU A 82 -20.44 19.56 5.09
C GLU A 82 -21.57 18.52 4.97
N VAL A 83 -21.24 17.23 5.12
CA VAL A 83 -22.24 16.14 5.10
C VAL A 83 -23.24 16.28 6.25
N GLU A 84 -22.76 16.61 7.45
CA GLU A 84 -23.65 16.82 8.60
C GLU A 84 -24.49 18.08 8.44
N GLU A 85 -23.96 19.16 7.87
CA GLU A 85 -24.72 20.37 7.54
C GLU A 85 -25.85 20.05 6.55
N VAL A 86 -25.53 19.41 5.42
CA VAL A 86 -26.54 18.96 4.44
C VAL A 86 -27.57 18.03 5.08
N ARG A 87 -27.15 17.12 5.98
CA ARG A 87 -28.06 16.26 6.74
C ARG A 87 -29.00 17.09 7.62
N THR A 88 -28.50 18.12 8.30
CA THR A 88 -29.32 18.99 9.16
C THR A 88 -30.29 19.85 8.35
N GLU A 89 -29.84 20.39 7.21
CA GLU A 89 -30.71 21.13 6.29
C GLU A 89 -31.84 20.22 5.77
N TRP A 90 -31.52 19.02 5.30
CA TRP A 90 -32.50 18.03 4.86
C TRP A 90 -33.54 17.72 5.95
N ALA A 91 -33.10 17.53 7.20
CA ALA A 91 -33.99 17.28 8.33
C ALA A 91 -34.94 18.47 8.61
N SER A 92 -34.46 19.70 8.40
CA SER A 92 -35.27 20.91 8.54
C SER A 92 -36.34 21.03 7.45
N TYR A 93 -36.01 20.69 6.19
CA TYR A 93 -36.98 20.65 5.09
C TYR A 93 -38.06 19.59 5.33
N GLN A 94 -37.67 18.41 5.82
CA GLN A 94 -38.60 17.35 6.18
C GLN A 94 -39.53 17.76 7.34
N SER A 95 -39.02 18.55 8.29
CA SER A 95 -39.82 19.08 9.41
C SER A 95 -40.72 20.25 9.01
N SER A 96 -40.34 21.03 8.00
CA SER A 96 -41.14 22.16 7.48
C SER A 96 -42.27 21.72 6.54
N GLN A 97 -42.20 20.51 5.98
CA GLN A 97 -43.23 19.93 5.12
C GLN A 97 -44.53 19.56 5.88
N THR A 98 -44.62 19.83 7.19
CA THR A 98 -45.80 19.51 8.04
C THR A 98 -46.76 20.68 8.28
N VAL A 99 -46.64 21.81 7.58
CA VAL A 99 -47.58 22.94 7.74
C VAL A 99 -48.30 23.23 6.42
N GLY A 100 -49.44 22.58 6.21
CA GLY A 100 -50.34 22.90 5.13
C GLY A 100 -51.40 21.84 4.89
N VAL A 101 -52.62 22.14 5.35
CA VAL A 101 -53.96 21.69 4.91
C VAL A 101 -54.78 21.13 6.07
N GLY A 102 -55.86 21.85 6.36
CA GLY A 102 -56.82 21.54 7.40
C GLY A 102 -57.74 20.37 7.07
N ALA A 103 -58.43 19.96 8.14
CA ALA A 103 -59.57 19.05 8.23
C ALA A 103 -59.29 17.53 8.33
N THR A 104 -59.47 17.07 9.58
CA THR A 104 -60.10 15.82 10.04
C THR A 104 -59.37 14.48 9.91
N THR A 105 -58.83 14.07 11.06
CA THR A 105 -59.04 12.78 11.77
C THR A 105 -57.79 11.90 11.96
N SER A 106 -57.33 11.93 13.20
CA SER A 106 -56.75 10.88 14.06
C SER A 106 -55.52 10.07 13.62
N THR A 107 -54.53 10.17 14.53
CA THR A 107 -53.48 9.19 14.94
C THR A 107 -52.34 8.91 13.96
N ASN A 108 -51.08 8.69 14.35
CA ASN A 108 -50.20 9.03 15.48
C ASN A 108 -48.82 8.44 15.07
N THR A 109 -47.72 9.03 15.53
CA THR A 109 -46.33 8.52 15.59
C THR A 109 -45.40 8.58 14.36
N ASN A 110 -44.40 9.45 14.54
CA ASN A 110 -43.16 9.61 13.79
C ASN A 110 -42.25 8.37 13.85
N THR A 111 -41.90 7.82 12.69
CA THR A 111 -40.54 7.37 12.34
C THR A 111 -40.36 7.65 10.85
N ASN A 112 -39.38 8.44 10.42
CA ASN A 112 -39.06 8.62 9.00
C ASN A 112 -38.29 7.42 8.40
N THR A 113 -38.61 6.22 8.88
CA THR A 113 -38.72 5.07 7.99
C THR A 113 -39.97 5.32 7.18
N ILE A 114 -39.84 5.80 5.94
CA ILE A 114 -40.91 5.65 4.95
C ILE A 114 -41.23 4.16 4.98
N GLN A 115 -42.33 3.78 5.65
CA GLN A 115 -42.85 2.43 5.62
C GLN A 115 -43.40 2.25 4.23
N ILE A 116 -42.51 1.92 3.28
CA ILE A 116 -42.86 1.71 1.89
C ILE A 116 -43.92 0.61 1.92
N PRO A 117 -45.20 0.93 1.63
CA PRO A 117 -46.26 -0.05 1.72
C PRO A 117 -45.88 -1.18 0.78
N LYS A 118 -45.86 -2.42 1.30
CA LYS A 118 -45.70 -3.58 0.41
C LYS A 118 -46.83 -3.50 -0.62
N PRO A 119 -46.52 -3.54 -1.93
CA PRO A 119 -47.54 -3.52 -2.97
C PRO A 119 -48.55 -4.61 -2.67
N SER A 120 -49.84 -4.27 -2.75
CA SER A 120 -50.92 -5.22 -2.49
C SER A 120 -50.79 -6.41 -3.44
N THR A 121 -51.19 -7.60 -2.98
CA THR A 121 -51.21 -8.79 -3.83
C THR A 121 -52.11 -8.54 -5.04
N TYR A 122 -51.59 -8.79 -6.25
CA TYR A 122 -52.34 -8.60 -7.48
C TYR A 122 -53.64 -9.42 -7.46
N ASN A 123 -54.76 -8.75 -7.69
CA ASN A 123 -56.11 -9.30 -7.59
C ASN A 123 -56.51 -10.22 -8.77
N ASN A 124 -55.55 -10.61 -9.63
CA ASN A 124 -55.75 -11.38 -10.86
C ASN A 124 -56.70 -10.75 -11.90
N ASN A 125 -57.04 -9.47 -11.75
CA ASN A 125 -57.94 -8.78 -12.66
C ASN A 125 -57.19 -8.34 -13.92
N ARG A 126 -57.57 -8.90 -15.08
CA ARG A 126 -56.89 -8.70 -16.37
C ARG A 126 -57.20 -7.35 -17.05
N LYS A 127 -57.56 -6.32 -16.28
CA LYS A 127 -57.66 -4.95 -16.81
C LYS A 127 -56.26 -4.37 -16.95
N ALA A 128 -55.93 -3.90 -18.15
CA ALA A 128 -54.60 -3.35 -18.47
C ALA A 128 -54.14 -2.28 -17.46
N MET A 129 -55.06 -1.37 -17.08
CA MET A 129 -54.79 -0.31 -16.10
C MET A 129 -54.45 -0.86 -14.69
N GLU A 130 -55.06 -1.96 -14.26
CA GLU A 130 -54.78 -2.55 -12.94
C GLU A 130 -53.44 -3.30 -12.94
N VAL A 131 -53.07 -3.91 -14.07
CA VAL A 131 -51.75 -4.51 -14.27
C VAL A 131 -50.67 -3.44 -14.29
N GLU A 132 -50.88 -2.35 -15.05
CA GLU A 132 -49.93 -1.25 -15.18
C GLU A 132 -49.69 -0.56 -13.83
N ASN A 133 -50.76 -0.25 -13.08
CA ASN A 133 -50.65 0.33 -11.75
C ASN A 133 -49.94 -0.59 -10.75
N PHE A 134 -50.16 -1.90 -10.83
CA PHE A 134 -49.47 -2.87 -9.98
C PHE A 134 -47.98 -2.97 -10.31
N LEU A 135 -47.63 -3.05 -11.59
CA LEU A 135 -46.23 -3.08 -12.04
C LEU A 135 -45.49 -1.79 -11.69
N PHE A 136 -46.14 -0.64 -11.90
CA PHE A 136 -45.60 0.66 -11.49
C PHE A 136 -45.36 0.72 -9.97
N GLY A 137 -46.33 0.23 -9.17
CA GLY A 137 -46.18 0.15 -7.72
C GLY A 137 -45.03 -0.76 -7.27
N LEU A 138 -44.81 -1.89 -7.95
CA LEU A 138 -43.67 -2.78 -7.70
C LEU A 138 -42.35 -2.12 -8.07
N GLU A 139 -42.27 -1.48 -9.23
CA GLU A 139 -41.05 -0.80 -9.68
C GLU A 139 -40.63 0.29 -8.68
N GLN A 140 -41.57 1.14 -8.27
CA GLN A 140 -41.31 2.17 -7.28
C GLN A 140 -40.94 1.59 -5.91
N TYR A 141 -41.58 0.49 -5.50
CA TYR A 141 -41.21 -0.21 -4.27
C TYR A 141 -39.76 -0.69 -4.28
N PHE A 142 -39.32 -1.34 -5.37
CA PHE A 142 -37.97 -1.87 -5.49
C PHE A 142 -36.91 -0.79 -5.68
N GLU A 143 -37.23 0.30 -6.38
CA GLU A 143 -36.34 1.45 -6.56
C GLU A 143 -36.06 2.14 -5.22
N VAL A 144 -37.12 2.44 -4.43
CA VAL A 144 -36.98 3.08 -3.12
C VAL A 144 -36.34 2.14 -2.09
N LYS A 145 -36.56 0.82 -2.19
CA LYS A 145 -35.84 -0.18 -1.39
C LYS A 145 -34.37 -0.36 -1.79
N GLY A 146 -33.90 0.33 -2.83
CA GLY A 146 -32.52 0.21 -3.31
C GLY A 146 -32.19 -1.17 -3.89
N PHE A 147 -33.21 -1.98 -4.23
CA PHE A 147 -33.03 -3.34 -4.74
C PHE A 147 -32.22 -3.34 -6.04
N LYS A 148 -32.44 -2.37 -6.93
CA LYS A 148 -31.67 -2.20 -8.16
C LYS A 148 -30.18 -1.94 -7.90
N ARG A 149 -29.87 -1.21 -6.82
CA ARG A 149 -28.49 -0.93 -6.39
C ARG A 149 -27.84 -2.17 -5.79
N GLU A 150 -28.57 -2.91 -4.97
CA GLU A 150 -28.09 -4.15 -4.35
C GLU A 150 -27.89 -5.26 -5.41
N LEU A 151 -28.80 -5.37 -6.38
CA LEU A 151 -28.65 -6.26 -7.53
C LEU A 151 -27.42 -5.86 -8.37
N LYS A 152 -27.24 -4.55 -8.59
CA LYS A 152 -26.05 -4.04 -9.30
C LYS A 152 -24.77 -4.36 -8.52
N LYS A 153 -24.77 -4.29 -7.19
CA LYS A 153 -23.62 -4.65 -6.35
C LYS A 153 -23.31 -6.15 -6.41
N GLN A 154 -24.33 -7.00 -6.35
CA GLN A 154 -24.16 -8.46 -6.36
C GLN A 154 -23.85 -9.03 -7.75
N PHE A 155 -24.35 -8.39 -8.81
CA PHE A 155 -24.32 -8.95 -10.17
C PHE A 155 -23.63 -8.04 -11.21
N SER A 156 -23.05 -6.88 -10.83
CA SER A 156 -22.24 -6.11 -11.79
C SER A 156 -20.80 -6.61 -11.85
N PRO A 157 -20.32 -6.93 -13.05
CA PRO A 157 -18.96 -7.41 -13.28
C PRO A 157 -17.94 -6.25 -13.37
N THR A 158 -17.99 -5.24 -12.49
CA THR A 158 -16.82 -4.35 -12.36
C THR A 158 -15.66 -5.10 -11.69
N ASN A 159 -15.98 -6.08 -10.84
CA ASN A 159 -15.02 -7.03 -10.33
C ASN A 159 -14.61 -8.06 -11.39
N ALA A 160 -15.53 -8.55 -12.24
CA ALA A 160 -15.22 -9.68 -13.11
C ALA A 160 -14.15 -9.38 -14.18
N GLU A 161 -14.09 -8.17 -14.73
CA GLU A 161 -13.01 -7.81 -15.67
C GLU A 161 -11.65 -7.70 -14.97
N LYS A 162 -11.60 -7.07 -13.80
CA LYS A 162 -10.36 -6.95 -13.00
C LYS A 162 -9.92 -8.32 -12.49
N GLU A 163 -10.85 -9.14 -12.07
CA GLU A 163 -10.64 -10.50 -11.62
C GLU A 163 -10.14 -11.39 -12.76
N ALA A 164 -10.74 -11.31 -13.95
CA ALA A 164 -10.29 -12.04 -15.13
C ALA A 164 -8.89 -11.60 -15.59
N CYS A 165 -8.62 -10.30 -15.65
CA CYS A 165 -7.29 -9.76 -15.96
C CYS A 165 -6.26 -10.13 -14.90
N GLY A 166 -6.61 -10.05 -13.62
CA GLY A 166 -5.75 -10.45 -12.51
C GLY A 166 -5.40 -11.94 -12.57
N ARG A 167 -6.41 -12.80 -12.76
CA ARG A 167 -6.22 -14.26 -12.91
C ARG A 167 -5.36 -14.59 -14.13
N LEU A 168 -5.53 -13.88 -15.25
CA LEU A 168 -4.67 -14.01 -16.43
C LEU A 168 -3.23 -13.58 -16.12
N ARG A 169 -3.01 -12.45 -15.44
CA ARG A 169 -1.67 -11.98 -15.06
C ARG A 169 -0.98 -12.94 -14.10
N LEU A 170 -1.69 -13.50 -13.11
CA LEU A 170 -1.16 -14.52 -12.20
C LEU A 170 -0.68 -15.78 -12.94
N ARG A 171 -1.44 -16.24 -13.94
CA ARG A 171 -1.05 -17.43 -14.72
C ARG A 171 0.27 -17.24 -15.49
N HIS A 172 0.60 -16.00 -15.83
CA HIS A 172 1.83 -15.67 -16.57
C HIS A 172 2.91 -15.06 -15.67
N LEU A 173 2.65 -14.91 -14.37
CA LEU A 173 3.63 -14.38 -13.44
C LEU A 173 4.72 -15.41 -13.22
N LYS A 174 5.94 -15.10 -13.65
CA LYS A 174 7.13 -15.92 -13.45
C LYS A 174 8.21 -15.11 -12.74
N GLN A 175 8.96 -15.75 -11.84
CA GLN A 175 10.10 -15.13 -11.18
C GLN A 175 11.21 -14.83 -12.20
N SER A 176 11.35 -13.57 -12.58
CA SER A 176 12.38 -13.10 -13.52
C SER A 176 13.66 -12.62 -12.83
N GLY A 177 13.56 -12.22 -11.55
CA GLY A 177 14.65 -11.65 -10.76
C GLY A 177 14.69 -12.15 -9.31
N SER A 178 14.75 -11.21 -8.36
CA SER A 178 14.82 -11.51 -6.93
C SER A 178 13.48 -12.05 -6.38
N ILE A 179 13.54 -13.01 -5.47
CA ILE A 179 12.36 -13.58 -4.80
C ILE A 179 11.50 -12.49 -4.13
N PRO A 180 12.06 -11.50 -3.40
CA PRO A 180 11.33 -10.35 -2.89
C PRO A 180 10.48 -9.59 -3.91
N ASP A 181 11.02 -9.37 -5.12
CA ASP A 181 10.31 -8.63 -6.17
C ASP A 181 9.14 -9.45 -6.71
N TYR A 182 9.35 -10.76 -6.91
CA TYR A 182 8.29 -11.70 -7.27
C TYR A 182 7.20 -11.77 -6.20
N ILE A 183 7.56 -11.88 -4.92
CA ILE A 183 6.60 -11.90 -3.80
C ILE A 183 5.79 -10.60 -3.78
N LYS A 184 6.42 -9.45 -4.04
CA LYS A 184 5.75 -8.16 -4.10
C LYS A 184 4.71 -8.12 -5.21
N GLU A 185 5.08 -8.47 -6.44
CA GLU A 185 4.14 -8.50 -7.59
C GLU A 185 3.02 -9.52 -7.38
N PHE A 186 3.35 -10.71 -6.89
CA PHE A 186 2.38 -11.75 -6.56
C PHE A 186 1.38 -11.28 -5.51
N THR A 187 1.86 -10.65 -4.42
CA THR A 187 1.00 -10.13 -3.35
C THR A 187 0.09 -9.01 -3.86
N THR A 188 0.61 -8.12 -4.72
CA THR A 188 -0.21 -7.09 -5.36
C THR A 188 -1.35 -7.70 -6.19
N LEU A 189 -1.05 -8.70 -7.01
CA LEU A 189 -2.07 -9.38 -7.84
C LEU A 189 -3.11 -10.12 -7.01
N ILE A 190 -2.72 -10.71 -5.87
CA ILE A 190 -3.66 -11.37 -4.96
C ILE A 190 -4.58 -10.38 -4.25
N LEU A 191 -4.12 -9.15 -3.98
CA LEU A 191 -4.95 -8.11 -3.38
C LEU A 191 -5.94 -7.51 -4.40
N GLU A 192 -5.60 -7.52 -5.70
CA GLU A 192 -6.51 -7.12 -6.77
C GLU A 192 -7.63 -8.14 -7.03
N ILE A 193 -7.44 -9.40 -6.62
CA ILE A 193 -8.39 -10.51 -6.81
C ILE A 193 -8.95 -10.89 -5.43
N GLU A 194 -9.98 -10.17 -5.00
CA GLU A 194 -10.55 -10.26 -3.64
C GLU A 194 -11.06 -11.67 -3.27
N ASP A 195 -11.46 -12.49 -4.25
CA ASP A 195 -12.03 -13.84 -4.06
C ASP A 195 -11.12 -14.96 -4.62
N MET A 196 -10.00 -15.22 -3.95
CA MET A 196 -9.11 -16.35 -4.27
C MET A 196 -8.93 -17.28 -3.08
N SER A 197 -9.11 -18.58 -3.28
CA SER A 197 -8.93 -19.60 -2.24
C SER A 197 -7.44 -19.79 -1.92
N GLY A 198 -7.09 -20.06 -0.66
CA GLY A 198 -5.69 -20.23 -0.25
C GLY A 198 -4.95 -21.35 -1.00
N LYS A 199 -5.66 -22.38 -1.46
CA LYS A 199 -5.10 -23.46 -2.28
C LYS A 199 -4.68 -22.96 -3.66
N ASP A 200 -5.51 -22.13 -4.28
CA ASP A 200 -5.21 -21.52 -5.58
C ASP A 200 -4.04 -20.55 -5.45
N LYS A 201 -4.01 -19.73 -4.38
CA LYS A 201 -2.87 -18.85 -4.08
C LYS A 201 -1.57 -19.64 -4.05
N LEU A 202 -1.53 -20.73 -3.29
CA LEU A 202 -0.33 -21.56 -3.18
C LEU A 202 0.07 -22.19 -4.51
N PHE A 203 -0.91 -22.68 -5.29
CA PHE A 203 -0.67 -23.28 -6.60
C PHE A 203 -0.01 -22.29 -7.56
N TYR A 204 -0.57 -21.08 -7.74
CA TYR A 204 0.00 -20.07 -8.63
C TYR A 204 1.35 -19.56 -8.15
N PHE A 205 1.54 -19.46 -6.83
CA PHE A 205 2.82 -19.04 -6.26
C PHE A 205 3.96 -20.01 -6.59
N MET A 206 3.69 -21.32 -6.48
CA MET A 206 4.66 -22.38 -6.78
C MET A 206 4.90 -22.54 -8.28
N ASP A 207 3.85 -22.45 -9.11
CA ASP A 207 3.99 -22.52 -10.56
C ASP A 207 4.84 -21.38 -11.14
N GLY A 208 4.79 -20.20 -10.52
CA GLY A 208 5.55 -19.03 -10.93
C GLY A 208 7.00 -18.96 -10.42
N LEU A 209 7.39 -19.85 -9.50
CA LEU A 209 8.74 -19.86 -8.95
C LEU A 209 9.74 -20.39 -9.98
N LYS A 210 10.97 -19.86 -9.96
CA LYS A 210 12.07 -20.37 -10.78
C LYS A 210 12.74 -21.55 -10.07
N ASP A 211 13.10 -22.60 -10.82
CA ASP A 211 13.92 -23.73 -10.34
C ASP A 211 15.28 -23.26 -9.81
#